data_AF-F0V1P9-F1
#
_entry.id   AF-F0V1P9-F1
#
_cell.length_a   1.000
_cell.length_b   1.000
_cell.length_c   1.000
_cell.angle_alpha   90.00
_cell.angle_beta   90.00
_cell.angle_gamma   90.00
#
_symmetry.space_group_name_H-M   'P 1'
#
loop_
_entity.id
_entity.type
_entity.pdbx_description
1 polymer ?
#
loop_
_entity_poly.entity_id
_entity_poly.type
_entity_poly.pdbx_seq_one_letter_code
_entity_poly.pdbx_strand_id
1 'polypeptide(L)'
;MGLVKEIEPALHGQKQRFLWDGISIDKFNEWFGPRSIPFSEENTGSKSFLGDLKLLILWEKLKKGFLSQNPNELTSLSVWFHNLPEDEKCEIIDVFIDCGDFKKAIKSSEKSQIKENFRINLAKFIELARNIEKNKLPKFTDLIGKTGVVYVKGFLNLEEKVGQILDVWVKDEVSEETSERTKDSEKLNGMKLIKALISGEKFGEGCQTYLKDENDKEVFWECAIIKSENSLEDPITKGEKFLNLKVLDVIKAGTFDADSNKPSYVPANGKKDETAKNKDWKAFSEDKQQEIKKSFNENGKWKGVLDVSCSQVEASSGLTWFISWFTSTPEKMGCWEFYSLFFRSEITNERRFCLFEIPEVKSYLKETNVFGPFVMSNWVKGNKLWMRCSTHSL
;
A
#
# COMPACT_ATOMS: atom_id res chain seq x y z
N MET A 1 -11.37 -1.58 15.90
CA MET A 1 -12.20 -0.43 15.46
C MET A 1 -11.26 0.74 15.30
N GLY A 2 -11.14 1.31 14.10
CA GLY A 2 -10.36 2.53 13.90
C GLY A 2 -11.33 3.69 13.81
N LEU A 3 -11.29 4.53 14.83
CA LEU A 3 -12.19 5.67 14.97
C LEU A 3 -11.46 6.89 14.40
N VAL A 4 -12.10 7.63 13.49
CA VAL A 4 -11.59 8.94 13.07
C VAL A 4 -12.07 9.97 14.08
N LYS A 5 -11.11 10.58 14.78
CA LYS A 5 -11.35 11.57 15.79
C LYS A 5 -10.84 12.93 15.33
N GLU A 6 -11.67 13.95 15.47
CA GLU A 6 -11.21 15.33 15.53
C GLU A 6 -10.71 15.59 16.95
N ILE A 7 -9.54 16.21 17.09
CA ILE A 7 -8.94 16.54 18.38
C ILE A 7 -8.90 18.07 18.49
N GLU A 8 -9.43 18.62 19.58
CA GLU A 8 -9.38 20.06 19.80
C GLU A 8 -7.92 20.59 19.82
N PRO A 9 -7.64 21.75 19.22
CA PRO A 9 -6.30 22.34 19.24
C PRO A 9 -5.72 22.50 20.65
N ALA A 10 -6.58 22.72 21.65
CA ALA A 10 -6.17 22.85 23.04
C ALA A 10 -5.54 21.57 23.63
N LEU A 11 -5.83 20.40 23.07
CA LEU A 11 -5.25 19.11 23.46
C LEU A 11 -3.95 18.81 22.69
N HIS A 12 -3.77 19.41 21.52
CA HIS A 12 -2.51 19.33 20.77
C HIS A 12 -1.41 20.13 21.50
N GLY A 13 -0.52 19.42 22.19
CA GLY A 13 0.67 20.01 22.81
C GLY A 13 0.68 20.09 24.34
N GLN A 14 -0.32 19.52 25.03
CA GLN A 14 -0.30 19.44 26.50
C GLN A 14 0.53 18.29 27.07
N LYS A 15 1.16 17.46 26.24
CA LYS A 15 2.18 16.53 26.73
C LYS A 15 3.33 17.38 27.27
N GLN A 16 3.54 17.34 28.59
CA GLN A 16 4.64 18.01 29.27
C GLN A 16 5.95 17.50 28.65
N ARG A 17 6.50 18.27 27.70
CA ARG A 17 7.76 17.91 27.05
C ARG A 17 8.88 18.25 28.00
N PHE A 18 9.58 17.23 28.47
CA PHE A 18 10.83 17.45 29.17
C PHE A 18 11.95 17.70 28.14
N LEU A 19 12.97 18.47 28.51
CA LEU A 19 14.11 18.84 27.63
C LEU A 19 14.91 17.64 27.07
N TRP A 20 14.61 16.42 27.51
CA TRP A 20 15.20 15.16 27.04
C TRP A 20 14.34 14.46 25.95
N ASP A 21 13.10 14.90 25.70
CA ASP A 21 12.13 14.29 24.76
C ASP A 21 12.30 14.77 23.30
N GLY A 22 13.51 15.13 22.92
CA GLY A 22 13.86 15.51 21.55
C GLY A 22 14.57 16.86 21.51
N ILE A 23 15.87 16.79 21.26
CA ILE A 23 16.64 17.95 20.86
C ILE A 23 16.06 18.44 19.53
N SER A 24 15.58 19.68 19.49
CA SER A 24 15.28 20.36 18.23
C SER A 24 16.57 20.38 17.39
N ILE A 25 16.61 19.57 16.34
CA ILE A 25 17.65 19.66 15.32
C ILE A 25 17.31 20.88 14.46
N ASP A 26 17.62 22.05 14.99
CA ASP A 26 17.77 23.24 14.17
C ASP A 26 19.20 23.32 13.62
N LYS A 27 19.42 24.24 12.67
CA LYS A 27 20.70 24.43 11.99
C LYS A 27 21.85 24.89 12.91
N PHE A 28 21.60 25.05 14.21
CA PHE A 28 22.53 25.60 15.19
C PHE A 28 22.98 24.56 16.23
N ASN A 29 22.58 23.29 16.10
CA ASN A 29 23.01 22.25 17.01
C ASN A 29 24.48 21.84 16.77
N GLU A 30 25.36 22.08 17.75
CA GLU A 30 26.82 21.88 17.61
C GLU A 30 27.24 20.41 17.48
N TRP A 31 26.42 19.46 17.96
CA TRP A 31 26.71 18.02 17.86
C TRP A 31 26.51 17.46 16.45
N PHE A 32 25.64 18.10 15.67
CA PHE A 32 25.31 17.72 14.31
C PHE A 32 25.38 18.98 13.46
N GLY A 33 26.60 19.36 13.06
CA GLY A 33 26.85 20.56 12.23
C GLY A 33 25.95 20.63 10.98
N PRO A 34 25.91 21.80 10.31
CA PRO A 34 24.90 22.12 9.30
C PRO A 34 24.87 21.07 8.18
N ARG A 35 23.89 20.16 8.24
CA ARG A 35 23.60 19.24 7.15
C ARG A 35 22.47 19.83 6.31
N SER A 36 22.73 20.07 5.03
CA SER A 36 21.66 20.14 4.05
C SER A 36 21.03 18.76 3.95
N ILE A 37 19.77 18.59 4.37
CA ILE A 37 19.04 17.37 4.05
C ILE A 37 18.87 17.40 2.52
N PRO A 38 19.32 16.39 1.76
CA PRO A 38 19.29 16.40 0.29
C PRO A 38 17.86 16.46 -0.31
N PHE A 39 16.84 16.61 0.52
CA PHE A 39 15.42 16.75 0.16
C PHE A 39 14.74 17.95 0.82
N SER A 40 15.44 18.78 1.62
CA SER A 40 14.84 19.96 2.27
C SER A 40 14.85 21.21 1.41
N GLU A 41 15.67 21.26 0.36
CA GLU A 41 15.77 22.40 -0.54
C GLU A 41 14.80 22.28 -1.72
N GLU A 42 13.52 22.10 -1.44
CA GLU A 42 12.45 22.46 -2.38
C GLU A 42 11.23 22.90 -1.58
N ASN A 43 11.21 24.19 -1.22
CA ASN A 43 10.01 24.94 -0.88
C ASN A 43 9.17 25.17 -2.16
N THR A 44 8.92 24.11 -2.93
CA THR A 44 7.96 24.12 -4.04
C THR A 44 6.63 23.68 -3.46
N GLY A 45 5.62 24.53 -3.60
CA GLY A 45 4.33 24.39 -2.95
C GLY A 45 3.83 22.94 -2.94
N SER A 46 3.59 22.43 -1.74
CA SER A 46 3.02 21.10 -1.43
C SER A 46 1.70 20.91 -2.19
N LYS A 47 1.83 20.52 -3.45
CA LYS A 47 0.82 19.87 -4.28
C LYS A 47 0.86 18.40 -3.90
N SER A 48 -0.31 17.80 -3.79
CA SER A 48 -0.55 16.37 -3.56
C SER A 48 0.57 15.51 -4.14
N PHE A 49 1.41 14.93 -3.28
CA PHE A 49 2.70 14.34 -3.63
C PHE A 49 2.62 13.18 -4.65
N LEU A 50 1.43 12.66 -4.97
CA LEU A 50 1.28 11.41 -5.73
C LEU A 50 0.23 11.39 -6.84
N GLY A 51 -0.63 12.41 -6.98
CA GLY A 51 -1.66 12.43 -8.03
C GLY A 51 -1.08 12.56 -9.44
N ASP A 52 -0.02 13.38 -9.59
CA ASP A 52 0.66 13.65 -10.86
C ASP A 52 2.14 13.19 -10.88
N LEU A 53 2.57 12.41 -9.89
CA LEU A 53 3.98 12.05 -9.75
C LEU A 53 4.36 10.99 -10.78
N LYS A 54 5.09 11.40 -11.81
CA LYS A 54 5.73 10.49 -12.76
C LYS A 54 6.84 9.71 -12.07
N LEU A 55 6.79 8.37 -12.16
CA LEU A 55 7.76 7.47 -11.53
C LEU A 55 9.19 7.79 -11.98
N LEU A 56 9.37 8.17 -13.25
CA LEU A 56 10.68 8.58 -13.78
C LEU A 56 11.22 9.85 -13.11
N ILE A 57 10.36 10.84 -12.82
CA ILE A 57 10.78 12.08 -12.15
C ILE A 57 11.20 11.78 -10.72
N LEU A 58 10.43 10.94 -10.00
CA LEU A 58 10.79 10.50 -8.66
C LEU A 58 12.14 9.79 -8.65
N TRP A 59 12.35 8.87 -9.59
CA TRP A 59 13.61 8.14 -9.70
C TRP A 59 14.78 9.03 -10.05
N GLU A 60 14.62 10.00 -10.96
CA GLU A 60 15.69 10.97 -11.25
C GLU A 60 16.08 11.78 -10.02
N LYS A 61 15.10 12.20 -9.20
CA LYS A 61 15.37 12.88 -7.92
C LYS A 61 16.15 11.98 -6.96
N LEU A 62 15.71 10.73 -6.77
CA LEU A 62 16.41 9.75 -5.93
C LEU A 62 17.81 9.45 -6.44
N LYS A 63 17.98 9.24 -7.75
CA LYS A 63 19.25 9.00 -8.43
C LYS A 63 20.25 10.13 -8.18
N LYS A 64 19.83 11.39 -8.33
CA LYS A 64 20.68 12.55 -7.99
C LYS A 64 21.07 12.55 -6.50
N GLY A 65 20.11 12.28 -5.62
CA GLY A 65 20.35 12.13 -4.19
C GLY A 65 21.42 11.08 -3.90
N PHE A 66 21.28 9.86 -4.42
CA PHE A 66 22.27 8.79 -4.21
C PHE A 66 23.63 9.12 -4.80
N LEU A 67 23.69 9.65 -6.02
CA LEU A 67 24.96 10.00 -6.68
C LEU A 67 25.73 11.14 -5.98
N SER A 68 25.04 11.96 -5.18
CA SER A 68 25.68 12.99 -4.35
C SER A 68 26.36 12.44 -3.09
N GLN A 69 26.13 11.17 -2.73
CA GLN A 69 26.67 10.55 -1.52
C GLN A 69 28.01 9.87 -1.78
N ASN A 70 28.82 9.72 -0.72
CA ASN A 70 30.11 9.02 -0.78
C ASN A 70 29.92 7.49 -0.65
N PRO A 71 30.34 6.68 -1.64
CA PRO A 71 30.20 5.22 -1.59
C PRO A 71 30.87 4.56 -0.38
N ASN A 72 32.04 5.07 0.03
CA ASN A 72 32.80 4.50 1.14
C ASN A 72 32.12 4.77 2.48
N GLU A 73 31.48 5.94 2.62
CA GLU A 73 30.69 6.27 3.81
C GLU A 73 29.43 5.42 3.90
N LEU A 74 28.69 5.23 2.81
CA LEU A 74 27.51 4.35 2.79
C LEU A 74 27.86 2.88 3.08
N THR A 75 29.00 2.43 2.59
CA THR A 75 29.54 1.09 2.90
C THR A 75 29.87 0.99 4.39
N SER A 76 30.58 1.98 4.93
CA SER A 76 30.95 2.03 6.34
C SER A 76 29.72 2.09 7.24
N LEU A 77 28.68 2.83 6.84
CA LEU A 77 27.41 2.91 7.58
C LEU A 77 26.65 1.58 7.60
N SER A 78 26.65 0.86 6.47
CA SER A 78 26.05 -0.48 6.39
C SER A 78 26.77 -1.48 7.31
N VAL A 79 28.11 -1.46 7.29
CA VAL A 79 28.96 -2.31 8.14
C VAL A 79 28.81 -1.94 9.61
N TRP A 80 28.82 -0.64 9.94
CA TRP A 80 28.60 -0.13 11.28
C TRP A 80 27.28 -0.68 11.83
N PHE A 81 26.18 -0.50 11.10
CA PHE A 81 24.87 -1.00 11.53
C PHE A 81 24.87 -2.51 11.75
N HIS A 82 25.52 -3.31 10.89
CA HIS A 82 25.59 -4.78 11.07
C HIS A 82 26.41 -5.20 12.29
N ASN A 83 27.41 -4.42 12.66
CA ASN A 83 28.31 -4.71 13.77
C ASN A 83 27.82 -4.20 15.13
N LEU A 84 26.78 -3.36 15.16
CA LEU A 84 26.18 -2.91 16.41
C LEU A 84 25.71 -4.10 17.28
N PRO A 85 25.83 -3.99 18.62
CA PRO A 85 25.15 -4.88 19.56
C PRO A 85 23.65 -4.96 19.28
N GLU A 86 23.02 -6.07 19.65
CA GLU A 86 21.60 -6.30 19.37
C GLU A 86 20.70 -5.26 20.08
N ASP A 87 21.05 -4.87 21.30
CA ASP A 87 20.31 -3.88 22.08
C ASP A 87 20.37 -2.49 21.42
N GLU A 88 21.56 -2.05 20.99
CA GLU A 88 21.74 -0.79 20.26
C GLU A 88 21.02 -0.78 18.91
N LYS A 89 20.96 -1.92 18.20
CA LYS A 89 20.14 -2.06 16.99
C LYS A 89 18.66 -1.88 17.32
N CYS A 90 18.19 -2.50 18.40
CA CYS A 90 16.81 -2.34 18.83
C CYS A 90 16.50 -0.89 19.18
N GLU A 91 17.37 -0.20 19.92
CA GLU A 91 17.16 1.22 20.25
C GLU A 91 17.01 2.10 19.00
N ILE A 92 17.82 1.87 17.97
CA ILE A 92 17.70 2.60 16.69
C ILE A 92 16.39 2.25 15.98
N ILE A 93 15.99 0.99 16.02
CA ILE A 93 14.76 0.50 15.36
C ILE A 93 13.52 1.02 16.08
N ASP A 94 13.53 1.07 17.42
CA ASP A 94 12.47 1.56 18.29
C ASP A 94 12.10 3.02 18.02
N VAL A 95 13.01 3.81 17.46
CA VAL A 95 12.71 5.17 16.96
C VAL A 95 11.62 5.15 15.87
N PHE A 96 11.56 4.08 15.09
CA PHE A 96 10.65 3.92 13.96
C PHE A 96 9.53 2.92 14.22
N ILE A 97 9.81 1.85 14.97
CA ILE A 97 8.93 0.70 15.18
C ILE A 97 9.42 -0.10 16.39
N ASP A 98 8.50 -0.59 17.23
CA ASP A 98 8.84 -1.52 18.32
C ASP A 98 9.73 -2.68 17.81
N CYS A 99 10.86 -2.90 18.46
CA CYS A 99 11.88 -3.84 18.02
C CYS A 99 11.36 -5.28 18.06
N GLY A 100 10.46 -5.61 18.99
CA GLY A 100 9.80 -6.90 19.05
C GLY A 100 8.93 -7.13 17.82
N ASP A 101 8.14 -6.14 17.44
CA ASP A 101 7.30 -6.18 16.25
C ASP A 101 8.14 -6.17 14.95
N PHE A 102 9.25 -5.43 14.91
CA PHE A 102 10.23 -5.52 13.83
C PHE A 102 10.83 -6.92 13.70
N LYS A 103 11.28 -7.52 14.82
CA LYS A 103 11.80 -8.88 14.87
C LYS A 103 10.79 -9.88 14.33
N LYS A 104 9.51 -9.76 14.70
CA LYS A 104 8.43 -10.57 14.11
C LYS A 104 8.32 -10.37 12.59
N ALA A 105 8.35 -9.12 12.11
CA ALA A 105 8.27 -8.79 10.68
C ALA A 105 9.37 -9.48 9.85
N ILE A 106 10.61 -9.44 10.35
CA ILE A 106 11.75 -10.05 9.66
C ILE A 106 11.85 -11.57 9.89
N LYS A 107 10.87 -12.18 10.57
CA LYS A 107 10.88 -13.60 11.00
C LYS A 107 12.06 -13.95 11.91
N SER A 108 12.50 -13.00 12.73
CA SER A 108 13.41 -13.23 13.84
C SER A 108 12.63 -13.70 15.07
N SER A 109 13.07 -14.81 15.65
CA SER A 109 12.68 -15.21 17.01
C SER A 109 13.30 -14.26 18.03
N GLU A 110 12.77 -14.22 19.25
CA GLU A 110 13.36 -13.45 20.36
C GLU A 110 14.84 -13.80 20.61
N LYS A 111 15.26 -15.02 20.28
CA LYS A 111 16.62 -15.53 20.46
C LYS A 111 17.54 -15.32 19.27
N SER A 112 17.02 -14.98 18.09
CA SER A 112 17.84 -14.80 16.88
C SER A 112 18.22 -13.33 16.70
N GLN A 113 19.45 -13.10 16.24
CA GLN A 113 19.97 -11.76 16.05
C GLN A 113 19.37 -11.14 14.78
N ILE A 114 19.04 -9.84 14.82
CA ILE A 114 18.52 -9.07 13.69
C ILE A 114 19.38 -9.27 12.43
N LYS A 115 20.70 -9.30 12.57
CA LYS A 115 21.66 -9.43 11.45
C LYS A 115 21.51 -10.71 10.62
N GLU A 116 20.91 -11.76 11.19
CA GLU A 116 20.71 -13.04 10.49
C GLU A 116 19.56 -12.95 9.49
N ASN A 117 18.58 -12.10 9.79
CA ASN A 117 17.31 -12.03 9.08
C ASN A 117 17.06 -10.67 8.40
N PHE A 118 17.91 -9.68 8.68
CA PHE A 118 17.87 -8.34 8.11
C PHE A 118 19.26 -7.87 7.73
N ARG A 119 19.43 -7.38 6.50
CA ARG A 119 20.67 -6.73 6.04
C ARG A 119 20.36 -5.51 5.20
N ILE A 120 21.28 -4.56 5.21
CA ILE A 120 21.22 -3.33 4.43
C ILE A 120 22.57 -3.17 3.74
N ASN A 121 22.57 -2.84 2.46
CA ASN A 121 23.73 -2.47 1.67
C ASN A 121 23.43 -1.12 0.98
N LEU A 122 23.68 -0.03 1.69
CA LEU A 122 23.38 1.32 1.21
C LEU A 122 24.21 1.72 -0.01
N ALA A 123 25.42 1.19 -0.16
CA ALA A 123 26.27 1.48 -1.31
C ALA A 123 25.65 0.98 -2.63
N LYS A 124 24.79 -0.04 -2.57
CA LYS A 124 24.05 -0.55 -3.72
C LYS A 124 23.11 0.49 -4.33
N PHE A 125 22.61 1.46 -3.56
CA PHE A 125 21.85 2.57 -4.14
C PHE A 125 22.67 3.37 -5.17
N ILE A 126 23.97 3.58 -4.91
CA ILE A 126 24.86 4.29 -5.84
C ILE A 126 25.13 3.42 -7.07
N GLU A 127 25.38 2.13 -6.88
CA GLU A 127 25.55 1.17 -7.97
C GLU A 127 24.34 1.20 -8.92
N LEU A 128 23.12 1.08 -8.38
CA LEU A 128 21.88 1.14 -9.13
C LEU A 128 21.69 2.50 -9.82
N ALA A 129 21.94 3.59 -9.09
CA ALA A 129 21.85 4.94 -9.64
C ALA A 129 22.80 5.16 -10.84
N ARG A 130 24.00 4.58 -10.83
CA ARG A 130 24.97 4.68 -11.93
C ARG A 130 24.59 3.81 -13.13
N ASN A 131 24.19 2.57 -12.88
CA ASN A 131 24.06 1.54 -13.92
C ASN A 131 22.71 1.55 -14.63
N ILE A 132 21.67 2.11 -13.99
CA ILE A 132 20.33 2.14 -14.57
C ILE A 132 20.20 3.32 -15.55
N GLU A 133 19.79 3.00 -16.78
CA GLU A 133 19.48 3.96 -17.84
C GLU A 133 18.40 4.96 -17.42
N LYS A 134 18.41 6.15 -18.02
CA LYS A 134 17.53 7.28 -17.65
C LYS A 134 16.03 6.95 -17.67
N ASN A 135 15.61 6.03 -18.55
CA ASN A 135 14.19 5.69 -18.75
C ASN A 135 13.81 4.33 -18.14
N LYS A 136 14.59 3.85 -17.17
CA LYS A 136 14.36 2.58 -16.48
C LYS A 136 14.36 2.78 -14.97
N LEU A 137 13.63 1.92 -14.28
CA LEU A 137 13.60 1.82 -12.82
C LEU A 137 14.38 0.57 -12.39
N PRO A 138 14.96 0.57 -11.16
CA PRO A 138 15.54 -0.64 -10.59
C PRO A 138 14.49 -1.73 -10.47
N LYS A 139 14.90 -2.99 -10.64
CA LYS A 139 14.02 -4.12 -10.37
C LYS A 139 13.72 -4.19 -8.88
N PHE A 140 12.57 -4.73 -8.52
CA PHE A 140 12.20 -4.97 -7.13
C PHE A 140 13.27 -5.80 -6.41
N THR A 141 13.81 -6.84 -7.05
CA THR A 141 14.85 -7.71 -6.48
C THR A 141 16.19 -7.01 -6.28
N ASP A 142 16.47 -5.92 -7.01
CA ASP A 142 17.66 -5.11 -6.82
C ASP A 142 17.55 -4.22 -5.58
N LEU A 143 16.32 -3.83 -5.20
CA LEU A 143 16.02 -3.05 -4.02
C LEU A 143 15.80 -3.94 -2.79
N ILE A 144 14.95 -4.95 -2.91
CA ILE A 144 14.54 -5.87 -1.84
C ILE A 144 14.86 -7.29 -2.30
N GLY A 145 15.95 -7.84 -1.77
CA GLY A 145 16.58 -9.04 -2.30
C GLY A 145 17.69 -9.55 -1.39
N LYS A 146 18.02 -10.85 -1.43
CA LYS A 146 19.23 -11.41 -0.77
C LYS A 146 20.51 -10.63 -1.09
N THR A 147 20.61 -10.12 -2.31
CA THR A 147 21.74 -9.33 -2.81
C THR A 147 21.36 -7.88 -3.11
N GLY A 148 20.15 -7.46 -2.74
CA GLY A 148 19.61 -6.12 -3.00
C GLY A 148 20.14 -5.08 -2.00
N VAL A 149 19.53 -3.89 -2.02
CA VAL A 149 19.79 -2.85 -1.03
C VAL A 149 19.36 -3.31 0.36
N VAL A 150 18.17 -3.89 0.49
CA VAL A 150 17.63 -4.39 1.75
C VAL A 150 17.31 -5.87 1.58
N TYR A 151 17.71 -6.67 2.56
CA TYR A 151 17.30 -8.06 2.67
C TYR A 151 16.45 -8.21 3.92
N VAL A 152 15.26 -8.81 3.77
CA VAL A 152 14.38 -9.20 4.86
C VAL A 152 14.01 -10.67 4.67
N LYS A 153 14.41 -11.54 5.58
CA LYS A 153 14.06 -12.97 5.52
C LYS A 153 12.54 -13.21 5.52
N GLY A 154 11.78 -12.31 6.16
CA GLY A 154 10.33 -12.24 6.07
C GLY A 154 9.79 -12.31 4.63
N PHE A 155 10.46 -11.63 3.70
CA PHE A 155 10.08 -11.51 2.29
C PHE A 155 10.74 -12.55 1.38
N LEU A 156 11.50 -13.50 1.94
CA LEU A 156 12.07 -14.60 1.19
C LEU A 156 10.96 -15.33 0.41
N ASN A 157 11.19 -15.56 -0.89
CA ASN A 157 10.25 -16.08 -1.89
C ASN A 157 9.15 -15.10 -2.35
N LEU A 158 8.79 -14.09 -1.54
CA LEU A 158 7.88 -13.03 -1.96
C LEU A 158 8.57 -12.09 -2.95
N GLU A 159 9.84 -11.79 -2.73
CA GLU A 159 10.69 -10.99 -3.64
C GLU A 159 10.72 -11.57 -5.06
N GLU A 160 10.84 -12.89 -5.20
CA GLU A 160 10.90 -13.54 -6.52
C GLU A 160 9.53 -13.62 -7.18
N LYS A 161 8.48 -13.98 -6.42
CA LYS A 161 7.12 -14.15 -6.96
C LYS A 161 6.46 -12.80 -7.25
N VAL A 162 6.42 -11.91 -6.26
CA VAL A 162 5.77 -10.59 -6.37
C VAL A 162 6.67 -9.61 -7.14
N GLY A 163 8.00 -9.68 -6.96
CA GLY A 163 8.91 -8.76 -7.65
C GLY A 163 8.85 -8.87 -9.17
N GLN A 164 8.70 -10.08 -9.72
CA GLN A 164 8.58 -10.26 -11.17
C GLN A 164 7.35 -9.56 -11.75
N ILE A 165 6.17 -9.72 -11.13
CA ILE A 165 4.95 -9.07 -11.62
C ILE A 165 5.00 -7.55 -11.39
N LEU A 166 5.57 -7.10 -10.27
CA LEU A 166 5.80 -5.67 -10.00
C LEU A 166 6.71 -5.04 -11.04
N ASP A 167 7.79 -5.71 -11.45
CA ASP A 167 8.71 -5.21 -12.46
C ASP A 167 8.01 -5.02 -13.83
N VAL A 168 7.15 -5.97 -14.23
CA VAL A 168 6.33 -5.87 -15.45
C VAL A 168 5.42 -4.65 -15.36
N TRP A 169 4.68 -4.55 -14.26
CA TRP A 169 3.76 -3.45 -14.00
C TRP A 169 4.41 -2.07 -13.93
N VAL A 170 5.55 -1.96 -13.28
CA VAL A 170 6.32 -0.71 -13.23
C VAL A 170 6.81 -0.32 -14.62
N LYS A 171 7.25 -1.30 -15.43
CA LYS A 171 7.66 -1.07 -16.81
C LYS A 171 6.49 -0.61 -17.68
N ASP A 172 5.32 -1.20 -17.53
CA ASP A 172 4.10 -0.79 -18.24
C ASP A 172 3.76 0.67 -17.91
N GLU A 173 3.79 1.04 -16.63
CA GLU A 173 3.52 2.41 -16.18
C GLU A 173 4.54 3.41 -16.73
N VAL A 174 5.83 3.07 -16.72
CA VAL A 174 6.89 3.91 -17.32
C VAL A 174 6.70 4.04 -18.83
N SER A 175 6.23 2.99 -19.51
CA SER A 175 5.96 3.04 -20.95
C SER A 175 4.76 3.94 -21.28
N GLU A 176 3.73 3.96 -20.42
CA GLU A 176 2.60 4.89 -20.52
C GLU A 176 3.05 6.33 -20.23
N GLU A 177 3.96 6.56 -19.26
CA GLU A 177 4.50 7.90 -18.97
C GLU A 177 5.35 8.49 -20.11
N THR A 178 5.96 7.64 -20.93
CA THR A 178 6.91 8.01 -21.99
C THR A 178 6.31 7.99 -23.39
N SER A 179 5.19 7.32 -23.61
CA SER A 179 4.48 7.32 -24.88
C SER A 179 3.37 8.37 -24.90
N GLU A 180 3.17 9.08 -26.01
CA GLU A 180 2.01 9.95 -26.22
C GLU A 180 0.70 9.16 -26.46
N ARG A 181 0.69 7.84 -26.18
CA ARG A 181 -0.48 7.00 -26.39
C ARG A 181 -1.58 7.39 -25.41
N THR A 182 -2.80 7.51 -25.93
CA THR A 182 -4.02 7.63 -25.14
C THR A 182 -4.12 6.50 -24.12
N LYS A 183 -4.72 6.81 -22.97
CA LYS A 183 -4.99 5.94 -21.80
C LYS A 183 -5.92 4.74 -22.11
N ASP A 184 -5.76 4.07 -23.25
CA ASP A 184 -6.73 3.08 -23.74
C ASP A 184 -6.48 1.67 -23.20
N SER A 185 -5.48 1.48 -22.32
CA SER A 185 -5.35 0.24 -21.56
C SER A 185 -6.11 0.36 -20.22
N GLU A 186 -7.39 -0.03 -20.23
CA GLU A 186 -8.17 -0.28 -19.00
C GLU A 186 -7.63 -1.44 -18.17
N LYS A 187 -6.64 -2.19 -18.72
CA LYS A 187 -6.04 -3.33 -18.06
C LYS A 187 -5.48 -2.95 -16.70
N LEU A 188 -5.89 -3.70 -15.69
CA LEU A 188 -5.49 -3.46 -14.32
C LEU A 188 -4.04 -3.87 -14.10
N ASN A 189 -3.29 -2.90 -13.61
CA ASN A 189 -1.96 -3.05 -13.08
C ASN A 189 -2.03 -2.78 -11.56
N GLY A 190 -1.36 -3.59 -10.72
CA GLY A 190 -1.33 -3.37 -9.27
C GLY A 190 -0.77 -1.99 -8.86
N MET A 191 0.02 -1.35 -9.71
CA MET A 191 0.44 0.05 -9.55
C MET A 191 -0.74 1.02 -9.58
N LYS A 192 -1.80 0.76 -10.37
CA LYS A 192 -3.03 1.57 -10.36
C LYS A 192 -3.74 1.48 -9.00
N LEU A 193 -3.75 0.29 -8.38
CA LEU A 193 -4.27 0.11 -7.02
C LEU A 193 -3.43 0.88 -6.01
N ILE A 194 -2.09 0.73 -6.04
CA ILE A 194 -1.18 1.46 -5.14
C ILE A 194 -1.37 2.98 -5.28
N LYS A 195 -1.39 3.49 -6.52
CA LYS A 195 -1.61 4.91 -6.80
C LYS A 195 -2.91 5.39 -6.18
N ALA A 196 -4.03 4.71 -6.43
CA ALA A 196 -5.32 5.09 -5.85
C ALA A 196 -5.31 5.08 -4.32
N LEU A 197 -4.76 4.03 -3.69
CA LEU A 197 -4.71 3.89 -2.23
C LEU A 197 -3.91 5.00 -1.55
N ILE A 198 -2.84 5.51 -2.19
CA ILE A 198 -2.01 6.56 -1.62
C ILE A 198 -2.51 7.96 -2.02
N SER A 199 -2.97 8.17 -3.25
CA SER A 199 -3.46 9.47 -3.72
C SER A 199 -4.82 9.85 -3.12
N GLY A 200 -5.61 8.86 -2.67
CA GLY A 200 -7.00 9.11 -2.25
C GLY A 200 -7.93 9.40 -3.42
N GLU A 201 -7.52 9.06 -4.64
CA GLU A 201 -8.37 9.14 -5.83
C GLU A 201 -9.31 7.93 -5.91
N LYS A 202 -10.39 8.11 -6.68
CA LYS A 202 -11.32 7.02 -6.99
C LYS A 202 -10.60 5.96 -7.82
N PHE A 203 -10.89 4.71 -7.51
CA PHE A 203 -10.36 3.55 -8.23
C PHE A 203 -11.36 3.01 -9.26
N GLY A 204 -12.65 3.10 -8.93
CA GLY A 204 -13.77 2.77 -9.81
C GLY A 204 -14.56 4.00 -10.22
N GLU A 205 -15.85 3.81 -10.49
CA GLU A 205 -16.79 4.85 -10.93
C GLU A 205 -17.29 5.69 -9.74
N GLY A 206 -17.23 5.13 -8.52
CA GLY A 206 -17.63 5.78 -7.29
C GLY A 206 -19.13 5.65 -6.94
N CYS A 207 -19.44 5.92 -5.68
CA CYS A 207 -20.75 5.71 -5.09
C CYS A 207 -21.89 6.50 -5.77
N GLN A 208 -21.59 7.66 -6.36
CA GLN A 208 -22.60 8.43 -7.12
C GLN A 208 -23.12 7.68 -8.36
N THR A 209 -22.31 6.79 -8.93
CA THR A 209 -22.70 5.95 -10.07
C THR A 209 -23.33 4.65 -9.58
N TYR A 210 -22.69 3.97 -8.63
CA TYR A 210 -23.14 2.67 -8.12
C TYR A 210 -24.54 2.68 -7.51
N LEU A 211 -24.97 3.80 -6.93
CA LEU A 211 -26.30 3.91 -6.33
C LEU A 211 -27.44 4.13 -7.33
N LYS A 212 -27.15 4.33 -8.62
CA LYS A 212 -28.17 4.56 -9.66
C LYS A 212 -28.79 3.27 -10.21
N ASP A 213 -28.07 2.16 -10.12
CA ASP A 213 -28.49 0.84 -10.58
C ASP A 213 -28.65 -0.10 -9.38
N GLU A 214 -29.78 -0.82 -9.29
CA GLU A 214 -30.06 -1.66 -8.11
C GLU A 214 -29.12 -2.87 -8.00
N ASN A 215 -28.61 -3.41 -9.11
CA ASN A 215 -27.63 -4.50 -9.09
C ASN A 215 -26.27 -3.99 -8.58
N ASP A 216 -25.81 -2.84 -9.09
CA ASP A 216 -24.59 -2.20 -8.59
C ASP A 216 -24.72 -1.84 -7.11
N LYS A 217 -25.86 -1.32 -6.69
CA LYS A 217 -26.14 -0.97 -5.29
C LYS A 217 -26.11 -2.20 -4.38
N GLU A 218 -26.54 -3.36 -4.86
CA GLU A 218 -26.39 -4.62 -4.12
C GLU A 218 -24.91 -4.99 -3.96
N VAL A 219 -24.12 -4.88 -5.03
CA VAL A 219 -22.69 -5.19 -5.01
C VAL A 219 -21.93 -4.18 -4.15
N PHE A 220 -22.24 -2.88 -4.22
CA PHE A 220 -21.56 -1.78 -3.55
C PHE A 220 -22.40 -1.18 -2.42
N TRP A 221 -23.03 -2.05 -1.61
CA TRP A 221 -23.89 -1.66 -0.49
C TRP A 221 -23.23 -0.68 0.50
N GLU A 222 -21.90 -0.68 0.59
CA GLU A 222 -21.14 0.28 1.41
C GLU A 222 -21.40 1.74 1.02
N CYS A 223 -21.76 2.01 -0.23
CA CYS A 223 -22.13 3.33 -0.70
C CYS A 223 -23.48 3.83 -0.17
N ALA A 224 -24.38 2.92 0.21
CA ALA A 224 -25.75 3.26 0.62
C ALA A 224 -25.86 3.61 2.12
N ILE A 225 -24.76 3.52 2.87
CA ILE A 225 -24.75 3.77 4.30
C ILE A 225 -24.75 5.28 4.55
N ILE A 226 -25.88 5.81 5.03
CA ILE A 226 -26.03 7.20 5.46
C ILE A 226 -25.88 7.23 6.98
N LYS A 227 -24.81 7.86 7.49
CA LYS A 227 -24.66 8.16 8.93
C LYS A 227 -25.19 9.57 9.20
N SER A 228 -25.80 9.80 10.36
CA SER A 228 -26.27 11.12 10.79
C SER A 228 -25.09 12.10 10.87
N GLU A 229 -25.28 13.38 10.54
CA GLU A 229 -24.21 14.39 10.57
C GLU A 229 -23.65 14.66 11.97
N ASN A 230 -24.36 14.23 13.03
CA ASN A 230 -23.96 14.48 14.41
C ASN A 230 -22.65 13.77 14.75
N SER A 231 -21.59 14.55 15.01
CA SER A 231 -20.38 14.07 15.67
C SER A 231 -20.69 13.80 17.14
N LEU A 232 -20.26 12.63 17.64
CA LEU A 232 -20.39 12.27 19.05
C LEU A 232 -19.07 12.61 19.73
N GLU A 233 -19.13 13.36 20.84
CA GLU A 233 -17.96 13.55 21.69
C GLU A 233 -17.50 12.19 22.23
N ASP A 234 -16.19 11.97 22.29
CA ASP A 234 -15.62 10.76 22.84
C ASP A 234 -15.99 10.67 24.34
N PRO A 235 -16.68 9.62 24.78
CA PRO A 235 -17.10 9.49 26.17
C PRO A 235 -15.93 9.33 27.15
N ILE A 236 -14.74 9.00 26.66
CA ILE A 236 -13.51 8.75 27.43
C ILE A 236 -12.59 9.98 27.41
N THR A 237 -12.43 10.62 26.25
CA THR A 237 -11.49 11.74 26.08
C THR A 237 -12.22 13.04 25.76
N LYS A 238 -12.38 13.91 26.76
CA LYS A 238 -12.99 15.23 26.61
C LYS A 238 -12.24 16.06 25.55
N GLY A 239 -12.97 16.64 24.59
CA GLY A 239 -12.41 17.42 23.48
C GLY A 239 -11.96 16.60 22.25
N GLU A 240 -12.23 15.29 22.23
CA GLU A 240 -12.17 14.47 21.01
C GLU A 240 -13.58 14.22 20.47
N LYS A 241 -13.79 14.31 19.14
CA LYS A 241 -15.10 14.08 18.50
C LYS A 241 -15.00 13.03 17.41
N PHE A 242 -15.91 12.07 17.40
CA PHE A 242 -16.03 11.10 16.33
C PHE A 242 -16.63 11.72 15.08
N LEU A 243 -15.94 11.58 13.95
CA LEU A 243 -16.40 12.05 12.66
C LEU A 243 -17.12 10.94 11.88
N ASN A 244 -18.28 11.29 11.33
CA ASN A 244 -19.00 10.45 10.39
C ASN A 244 -18.48 10.69 8.97
N LEU A 245 -17.78 9.69 8.45
CA LEU A 245 -17.18 9.75 7.13
C LEU A 245 -18.19 9.41 6.04
N LYS A 246 -18.07 10.08 4.90
CA LYS A 246 -18.85 9.75 3.70
C LYS A 246 -18.07 8.80 2.79
N VAL A 247 -18.70 7.72 2.32
CA VAL A 247 -18.07 6.81 1.35
C VAL A 247 -18.22 7.39 -0.05
N LEU A 248 -17.09 7.57 -0.75
CA LEU A 248 -17.03 8.09 -2.12
C LEU A 248 -16.83 7.00 -3.18
N ASP A 249 -16.16 5.91 -2.82
CA ASP A 249 -15.83 4.79 -3.72
C ASP A 249 -15.47 3.54 -2.90
N VAL A 250 -15.50 2.37 -3.54
CA VAL A 250 -15.32 1.07 -2.88
C VAL A 250 -14.47 0.16 -3.76
N ILE A 251 -13.45 -0.47 -3.15
CA ILE A 251 -12.68 -1.54 -3.77
C ILE A 251 -13.00 -2.86 -3.06
N LYS A 252 -13.40 -3.87 -3.82
CA LYS A 252 -13.70 -5.21 -3.29
C LYS A 252 -12.82 -6.25 -3.95
N ALA A 253 -12.40 -7.26 -3.19
CA ALA A 253 -11.90 -8.47 -3.79
C ALA A 253 -13.03 -9.21 -4.53
N GLY A 254 -12.71 -9.70 -5.73
CA GLY A 254 -13.49 -10.57 -6.59
C GLY A 254 -12.68 -11.79 -6.99
N THR A 255 -13.35 -12.89 -7.29
CA THR A 255 -12.70 -14.16 -7.65
C THR A 255 -13.62 -15.00 -8.53
N PHE A 256 -13.09 -16.06 -9.15
CA PHE A 256 -13.91 -17.16 -9.64
C PHE A 256 -14.10 -18.16 -8.49
N ASP A 257 -15.33 -18.33 -8.04
CA ASP A 257 -15.65 -19.25 -6.95
C ASP A 257 -15.13 -20.65 -7.28
N ALA A 258 -14.39 -21.25 -6.33
CA ALA A 258 -13.63 -22.48 -6.54
C ALA A 258 -14.54 -23.68 -6.89
N ASP A 259 -15.80 -23.64 -6.45
CA ASP A 259 -16.76 -24.73 -6.63
C ASP A 259 -17.64 -24.56 -7.88
N SER A 260 -17.83 -23.33 -8.38
CA SER A 260 -18.80 -23.05 -9.45
C SER A 260 -18.23 -22.34 -10.67
N ASN A 261 -16.96 -21.92 -10.63
CA ASN A 261 -16.30 -21.10 -11.66
C ASN A 261 -17.13 -19.84 -12.05
N LYS A 262 -17.99 -19.38 -11.14
CA LYS A 262 -18.79 -18.17 -11.30
C LYS A 262 -18.00 -16.98 -10.76
N PRO A 263 -17.98 -15.84 -11.47
CA PRO A 263 -17.40 -14.64 -10.90
C PRO A 263 -18.19 -14.28 -9.64
N SER A 264 -17.46 -13.95 -8.59
CA SER A 264 -17.96 -13.69 -7.24
C SER A 264 -17.23 -12.52 -6.62
N TYR A 265 -17.82 -11.90 -5.61
CA TYR A 265 -17.27 -10.76 -4.89
C TYR A 265 -17.44 -10.93 -3.39
N VAL A 266 -16.66 -10.20 -2.60
CA VAL A 266 -16.83 -10.18 -1.13
C VAL A 266 -18.02 -9.28 -0.77
N PRO A 267 -19.12 -9.84 -0.23
CA PRO A 267 -20.29 -9.04 0.12
C PRO A 267 -20.04 -8.17 1.36
N ALA A 268 -20.90 -7.16 1.56
CA ALA A 268 -20.91 -6.41 2.81
C ALA A 268 -21.30 -7.32 3.99
N ASN A 269 -20.86 -6.98 5.21
CA ASN A 269 -21.10 -7.83 6.39
C ASN A 269 -22.59 -8.15 6.62
N GLY A 270 -23.46 -7.14 6.53
CA GLY A 270 -24.92 -7.33 6.64
C GLY A 270 -25.60 -7.93 5.40
N LYS A 271 -24.83 -8.34 4.39
CA LYS A 271 -25.32 -8.96 3.14
C LYS A 271 -24.68 -10.34 2.89
N LYS A 272 -23.99 -10.91 3.89
CA LYS A 272 -23.49 -12.28 3.83
C LYS A 272 -24.67 -13.24 3.87
N ASP A 273 -24.64 -14.24 3.01
CA ASP A 273 -25.61 -15.34 3.07
C ASP A 273 -25.13 -16.34 4.13
N GLU A 274 -25.82 -16.37 5.26
CA GLU A 274 -25.46 -17.27 6.37
C GLU A 274 -25.72 -18.75 6.05
N THR A 275 -26.50 -19.03 5.01
CA THR A 275 -26.88 -20.39 4.58
C THR A 275 -25.95 -20.96 3.50
N ALA A 276 -25.16 -20.11 2.84
CA ALA A 276 -24.21 -20.53 1.81
C ALA A 276 -23.04 -21.34 2.39
N LYS A 277 -22.57 -22.35 1.63
CA LYS A 277 -21.35 -23.12 1.96
C LYS A 277 -20.12 -22.23 2.06
N ASN A 278 -20.05 -21.20 1.21
CA ASN A 278 -18.98 -20.22 1.20
C ASN A 278 -19.56 -18.83 1.53
N LYS A 279 -19.55 -18.47 2.81
CA LYS A 279 -20.13 -17.20 3.30
C LYS A 279 -19.31 -15.96 2.91
N ASP A 280 -18.10 -16.20 2.42
CA ASP A 280 -17.10 -15.18 2.17
C ASP A 280 -17.21 -14.55 0.78
N TRP A 281 -17.89 -15.25 -0.13
CA TRP A 281 -18.03 -14.88 -1.53
C TRP A 281 -19.49 -14.98 -1.94
N LYS A 282 -19.98 -13.97 -2.66
CA LYS A 282 -21.30 -13.95 -3.27
C LYS A 282 -21.15 -13.93 -4.77
N ALA A 283 -21.80 -14.87 -5.46
CA ALA A 283 -21.83 -14.89 -6.92
C ALA A 283 -22.59 -13.67 -7.45
N PHE A 284 -22.15 -13.14 -8.59
CA PHE A 284 -22.93 -12.15 -9.32
C PHE A 284 -24.20 -12.78 -9.90
N SER A 285 -25.21 -11.93 -10.14
CA SER A 285 -26.47 -12.32 -10.77
C SER A 285 -26.23 -12.94 -12.16
N GLU A 286 -27.08 -13.89 -12.54
CA GLU A 286 -26.86 -14.71 -13.76
C GLU A 286 -26.78 -13.87 -15.04
N ASP A 287 -27.54 -12.78 -15.11
CA ASP A 287 -27.55 -11.82 -16.22
C ASP A 287 -26.24 -11.05 -16.38
N LYS A 288 -25.45 -10.91 -15.30
CA LYS A 288 -24.18 -10.16 -15.27
C LYS A 288 -22.94 -11.03 -15.34
N GLN A 289 -23.05 -12.34 -15.12
CA GLN A 289 -21.90 -13.24 -15.04
C GLN A 289 -21.02 -13.22 -16.31
N GLN A 290 -21.62 -13.15 -17.50
CA GLN A 290 -20.84 -13.10 -18.75
C GLN A 290 -20.07 -11.79 -18.91
N GLU A 291 -20.72 -10.65 -18.65
CA GLU A 291 -20.11 -9.32 -18.67
C GLU A 291 -18.91 -9.27 -17.72
N ILE A 292 -19.10 -9.75 -16.49
CA ILE A 292 -18.09 -9.67 -15.44
C ILE A 292 -16.94 -10.64 -15.73
N LYS A 293 -17.23 -11.85 -16.19
CA LYS A 293 -16.19 -12.82 -16.60
C LYS A 293 -15.32 -12.24 -17.71
N LYS A 294 -15.93 -11.59 -18.70
CA LYS A 294 -15.20 -10.90 -19.77
C LYS A 294 -14.35 -9.78 -19.20
N SER A 295 -14.93 -8.92 -18.36
CA SER A 295 -14.23 -7.81 -17.70
C SER A 295 -13.05 -8.27 -16.82
N PHE A 296 -13.19 -9.38 -16.10
CA PHE A 296 -12.10 -9.95 -15.29
C PHE A 296 -10.96 -10.49 -16.17
N ASN A 297 -11.28 -11.14 -17.28
CA ASN A 297 -10.27 -11.67 -18.20
C ASN A 297 -9.55 -10.59 -19.01
N GLU A 298 -10.27 -9.54 -19.43
CA GLU A 298 -9.71 -8.47 -20.26
C GLU A 298 -9.04 -7.38 -19.41
N ASN A 299 -9.72 -6.94 -18.36
CA ASN A 299 -9.35 -5.77 -17.58
C ASN A 299 -8.86 -6.09 -16.16
N GLY A 300 -9.04 -7.32 -15.65
CA GLY A 300 -8.66 -7.70 -14.28
C GLY A 300 -9.53 -7.11 -13.19
N LYS A 301 -10.59 -6.40 -13.58
CA LYS A 301 -11.56 -5.80 -12.68
C LYS A 301 -12.89 -5.64 -13.39
N TRP A 302 -13.94 -5.45 -12.60
CA TRP A 302 -15.22 -4.92 -13.04
C TRP A 302 -15.60 -3.81 -12.06
N LYS A 303 -15.66 -2.57 -12.55
CA LYS A 303 -15.90 -1.38 -11.71
C LYS A 303 -14.91 -1.34 -10.53
N GLY A 304 -15.41 -1.27 -9.30
CA GLY A 304 -14.61 -1.34 -8.06
C GLY A 304 -14.27 -2.77 -7.59
N VAL A 305 -14.71 -3.83 -8.29
CA VAL A 305 -14.39 -5.21 -7.92
C VAL A 305 -13.14 -5.69 -8.66
N LEU A 306 -12.11 -6.06 -7.90
CA LEU A 306 -10.82 -6.50 -8.38
C LEU A 306 -10.74 -8.02 -8.50
N ASP A 307 -10.33 -8.56 -9.65
CA ASP A 307 -10.08 -10.00 -9.77
C ASP A 307 -8.76 -10.38 -9.07
N VAL A 308 -8.86 -10.81 -7.80
CA VAL A 308 -7.70 -11.27 -7.03
C VAL A 308 -7.27 -12.68 -7.40
N SER A 309 -8.02 -13.39 -8.25
CA SER A 309 -7.59 -14.65 -8.87
C SER A 309 -6.74 -14.45 -10.13
N CYS A 310 -6.52 -13.20 -10.56
CA CYS A 310 -5.57 -12.82 -11.62
C CYS A 310 -5.83 -13.54 -12.95
N SER A 311 -7.08 -13.60 -13.38
CA SER A 311 -7.50 -14.33 -14.58
C SER A 311 -7.03 -13.67 -15.87
N GLN A 312 -6.81 -12.35 -15.84
CA GLN A 312 -6.20 -11.57 -16.92
C GLN A 312 -4.70 -11.82 -17.16
N VAL A 313 -4.01 -12.52 -16.24
CA VAL A 313 -2.57 -12.79 -16.33
C VAL A 313 -2.38 -14.10 -17.08
N GLU A 314 -2.25 -14.01 -18.40
CA GLU A 314 -1.91 -15.15 -19.25
C GLU A 314 -0.43 -15.51 -19.14
N ALA A 315 -0.11 -16.80 -19.33
CA ALA A 315 1.26 -17.32 -19.36
C ALA A 315 2.05 -16.64 -20.48
N SER A 316 3.00 -15.77 -20.14
CA SER A 316 3.60 -14.86 -21.12
C SER A 316 4.67 -15.49 -22.03
N SER A 317 4.75 -16.82 -22.14
CA SER A 317 5.72 -17.47 -23.05
C SER A 317 5.22 -18.78 -23.66
N GLY A 318 5.49 -19.00 -24.96
CA GLY A 318 5.14 -20.23 -25.67
C GLY A 318 5.76 -21.53 -25.09
N LEU A 319 6.73 -21.41 -24.19
CA LEU A 319 7.29 -22.53 -23.41
C LEU A 319 6.52 -22.82 -22.10
N THR A 320 5.71 -21.90 -21.59
CA THR A 320 4.88 -22.10 -20.39
C THR A 320 3.49 -22.69 -20.69
N TRP A 321 3.05 -22.73 -21.94
CA TRP A 321 1.79 -23.39 -22.33
C TRP A 321 1.76 -24.86 -21.87
N PHE A 322 2.82 -25.63 -22.13
CA PHE A 322 2.85 -27.06 -21.75
C PHE A 322 2.87 -27.31 -20.23
N ILE A 323 3.32 -26.32 -19.44
CA ILE A 323 3.41 -26.39 -17.96
C ILE A 323 2.11 -25.84 -17.30
N SER A 324 1.38 -24.98 -18.01
CA SER A 324 0.13 -24.35 -17.55
C SER A 324 -1.04 -25.31 -17.34
N TRP A 325 -0.97 -26.53 -17.88
CA TRP A 325 -2.04 -27.52 -17.71
C TRP A 325 -2.06 -28.16 -16.31
N PHE A 326 -0.95 -28.07 -15.57
CA PHE A 326 -0.81 -28.69 -14.24
C PHE A 326 -0.31 -27.74 -13.14
N THR A 327 0.14 -26.52 -13.47
CA THR A 327 0.63 -25.55 -12.46
C THR A 327 0.31 -24.10 -12.85
N SER A 328 -0.12 -23.30 -11.88
CA SER A 328 -0.29 -21.84 -12.01
C SER A 328 1.04 -21.19 -12.42
N THR A 329 1.02 -20.30 -13.41
CA THR A 329 2.23 -19.62 -13.91
C THR A 329 2.87 -18.76 -12.81
N PRO A 330 4.21 -18.55 -12.85
CA PRO A 330 4.89 -17.69 -11.89
C PRO A 330 4.29 -16.28 -11.81
N GLU A 331 3.88 -15.68 -12.93
CA GLU A 331 3.27 -14.34 -12.91
C GLU A 331 1.89 -14.34 -12.27
N LYS A 332 1.08 -15.38 -12.50
CA LYS A 332 -0.24 -15.51 -11.87
C LYS A 332 -0.10 -15.73 -10.37
N MET A 333 0.87 -16.54 -9.95
CA MET A 333 1.20 -16.73 -8.53
C MET A 333 1.69 -15.43 -7.90
N GLY A 334 2.56 -14.67 -8.58
CA GLY A 334 3.02 -13.36 -8.14
C GLY A 334 1.91 -12.33 -7.98
N CYS A 335 0.97 -12.30 -8.93
CA CYS A 335 -0.20 -11.44 -8.87
C CYS A 335 -1.13 -11.81 -7.70
N TRP A 336 -1.36 -13.10 -7.47
CA TRP A 336 -2.14 -13.58 -6.34
C TRP A 336 -1.50 -13.21 -4.99
N GLU A 337 -0.19 -13.42 -4.86
CA GLU A 337 0.58 -13.03 -3.67
C GLU A 337 0.60 -11.51 -3.47
N PHE A 338 0.64 -10.71 -4.53
CA PHE A 338 0.53 -9.26 -4.43
C PHE A 338 -0.82 -8.86 -3.83
N TYR A 339 -1.93 -9.39 -4.37
CA TYR A 339 -3.25 -9.05 -3.84
C TYR A 339 -3.50 -9.62 -2.45
N SER A 340 -2.86 -10.72 -2.06
CA SER A 340 -2.97 -11.25 -0.69
C SER A 340 -2.41 -10.28 0.36
N LEU A 341 -1.40 -9.47 0.01
CA LEU A 341 -0.89 -8.38 0.85
C LEU A 341 -1.96 -7.31 1.13
N PHE A 342 -2.80 -7.03 0.12
CA PHE A 342 -3.87 -6.05 0.23
C PHE A 342 -5.18 -6.64 0.69
N PHE A 343 -5.51 -7.90 0.45
CA PHE A 343 -6.82 -8.49 0.75
C PHE A 343 -6.61 -9.79 1.53
N ARG A 344 -6.19 -9.66 2.79
CA ARG A 344 -5.82 -10.79 3.66
C ARG A 344 -6.80 -11.97 3.49
N SER A 345 -6.26 -13.13 3.15
CA SER A 345 -7.03 -14.31 2.78
C SER A 345 -7.81 -14.92 3.95
N GLU A 346 -7.55 -14.55 5.20
CA GLU A 346 -8.18 -15.21 6.35
C GLU A 346 -9.34 -14.43 6.96
N ILE A 347 -9.46 -13.12 6.68
CA ILE A 347 -10.46 -12.25 7.33
C ILE A 347 -11.28 -11.52 6.25
N THR A 348 -12.51 -11.95 6.01
CA THR A 348 -13.35 -11.37 4.93
C THR A 348 -13.68 -9.90 5.09
N ASN A 349 -13.81 -9.44 6.33
CA ASN A 349 -14.08 -8.03 6.61
C ASN A 349 -12.92 -7.14 6.16
N GLU A 350 -11.72 -7.69 6.05
CA GLU A 350 -10.54 -6.99 5.56
C GLU A 350 -10.43 -7.02 4.04
N ARG A 351 -11.27 -7.74 3.29
CA ARG A 351 -11.15 -7.82 1.83
C ARG A 351 -11.84 -6.67 1.06
N ARG A 352 -12.16 -5.58 1.74
CA ARG A 352 -12.88 -4.42 1.20
C ARG A 352 -12.25 -3.12 1.68
N PHE A 353 -11.95 -2.22 0.74
CA PHE A 353 -11.52 -0.86 1.04
C PHE A 353 -12.61 0.14 0.65
N CYS A 354 -12.74 1.19 1.44
CA CYS A 354 -13.67 2.29 1.21
C CYS A 354 -12.87 3.60 1.15
N LEU A 355 -13.15 4.41 0.13
CA LEU A 355 -12.64 5.76 0.03
C LEU A 355 -13.56 6.65 0.85
N PHE A 356 -13.02 7.17 1.94
CA PHE A 356 -13.75 8.05 2.82
C PHE A 356 -13.41 9.51 2.53
N GLU A 357 -14.42 10.36 2.65
CA GLU A 357 -14.29 11.80 2.76
C GLU A 357 -14.53 12.21 4.22
N ILE A 358 -13.52 12.88 4.80
CA ILE A 358 -13.61 13.49 6.12
C ILE A 358 -14.26 14.88 5.95
N PRO A 359 -15.37 15.17 6.64
CA PRO A 359 -16.01 16.47 6.57
C PRO A 359 -15.10 17.55 7.18
N GLU A 360 -15.12 18.76 6.59
CA GLU A 360 -14.52 19.99 7.13
C GLU A 360 -13.01 19.97 7.44
N VAL A 361 -12.28 18.93 7.01
CA VAL A 361 -10.83 18.77 7.24
C VAL A 361 -10.02 19.21 6.01
N LYS A 362 -8.91 19.92 6.23
CA LYS A 362 -7.95 20.31 5.16
C LYS A 362 -6.73 19.38 5.07
N SER A 363 -6.41 18.69 6.16
CA SER A 363 -5.29 17.77 6.27
C SER A 363 -5.48 16.86 7.49
N TYR A 364 -4.96 15.65 7.42
CA TYR A 364 -5.06 14.66 8.51
C TYR A 364 -3.73 13.92 8.70
N LEU A 365 -3.53 13.38 9.90
CA LEU A 365 -2.43 12.46 10.18
C LEU A 365 -2.90 11.03 9.88
N LYS A 366 -2.20 10.32 8.99
CA LYS A 366 -2.48 8.93 8.63
C LYS A 366 -1.40 8.02 9.19
N GLU A 367 -1.79 7.09 10.05
CA GLU A 367 -0.93 5.98 10.47
C GLU A 367 -1.20 4.79 9.57
N THR A 368 -0.18 4.37 8.81
CA THR A 368 -0.29 3.28 7.85
C THR A 368 0.64 2.14 8.23
N ASN A 369 0.08 0.94 8.38
CA ASN A 369 0.84 -0.28 8.57
C ASN A 369 1.36 -0.78 7.20
N VAL A 370 2.60 -0.47 6.88
CA VAL A 370 3.27 -0.91 5.66
C VAL A 370 3.88 -2.28 5.95
N PHE A 371 3.40 -3.35 5.30
CA PHE A 371 3.89 -4.73 5.49
C PHE A 371 3.84 -5.30 6.93
N GLY A 372 2.74 -5.07 7.64
CA GLY A 372 2.50 -5.68 8.96
C GLY A 372 2.78 -4.68 10.09
N PRO A 373 3.97 -4.69 10.71
CA PRO A 373 4.20 -3.90 11.92
C PRO A 373 4.84 -2.52 11.69
N PHE A 374 5.27 -2.18 10.47
CA PHE A 374 5.84 -0.85 10.20
C PHE A 374 4.73 0.20 10.13
N VAL A 375 4.55 0.94 11.23
CA VAL A 375 3.63 2.08 11.28
C VAL A 375 4.36 3.31 10.73
N MET A 376 3.81 3.92 9.67
CA MET A 376 4.27 5.22 9.19
C MET A 376 3.19 6.27 9.42
N SER A 377 3.53 7.29 10.20
CA SER A 377 2.66 8.45 10.44
C SER A 377 2.98 9.54 9.42
N ASN A 378 2.02 9.83 8.54
CA ASN A 378 2.18 10.80 7.46
C ASN A 378 1.13 11.90 7.54
N TRP A 379 1.56 13.16 7.45
CA TRP A 379 0.64 14.27 7.24
C TRP A 379 0.16 14.28 5.79
N VAL A 380 -1.13 14.07 5.59
CA VAL A 380 -1.76 14.06 4.28
C VAL A 380 -2.57 15.33 4.09
N LYS A 381 -2.31 16.03 2.99
CA LYS A 381 -3.11 17.19 2.57
C LYS A 381 -4.35 16.72 1.81
N GLY A 382 -5.49 17.33 2.11
CA GLY A 382 -6.80 16.95 1.61
C GLY A 382 -7.63 16.24 2.67
N ASN A 383 -8.78 15.73 2.25
CA ASN A 383 -9.81 15.18 3.13
C ASN A 383 -10.23 13.76 2.75
N LYS A 384 -9.51 13.11 1.83
CA LYS A 384 -9.84 11.79 1.31
C LYS A 384 -8.82 10.76 1.71
N LEU A 385 -9.28 9.56 2.02
CA LEU A 385 -8.42 8.45 2.42
C LEU A 385 -9.05 7.09 2.14
N TRP A 386 -8.24 6.14 1.68
CA TRP A 386 -8.62 4.73 1.64
C TRP A 386 -8.32 4.04 2.96
N MET A 387 -9.32 3.34 3.50
CA MET A 387 -9.23 2.47 4.68
C MET A 387 -10.05 1.20 4.47
N ARG A 388 -9.86 0.17 5.32
CA ARG A 388 -10.77 -0.98 5.30
C ARG A 388 -12.19 -0.49 5.61
N CYS A 389 -13.17 -0.98 4.87
CA CYS A 389 -14.57 -0.64 5.15
C CYS A 389 -14.98 -1.10 6.57
N SER A 390 -14.33 -2.13 7.11
CA SER A 390 -14.53 -2.61 8.48
C SER A 390 -13.92 -1.71 9.56
N THR A 391 -12.92 -0.87 9.23
CA THR A 391 -12.25 -0.05 10.24
C THR A 391 -13.19 0.99 10.83
N HIS A 392 -14.04 1.59 10.01
CA HIS A 392 -15.11 2.51 10.40
C HIS A 392 -16.47 1.79 10.49
N SER A 393 -16.48 0.49 10.83
CA SER A 393 -17.68 -0.34 10.72
C SER A 393 -18.91 0.36 11.29
N LEU A 394 -19.82 0.71 10.36
CA LEU A 394 -21.04 -0.07 10.13
C LEU A 394 -21.66 -0.69 11.39
#